data_AF-A0A8I1WJ37-F1
#
_entry.id   AF-A0A8I1WJ37-F1
#
_cell.length_a   1.000
_cell.length_b   1.000
_cell.length_c   1.000
_cell.angle_alpha   90.00
_cell.angle_beta   90.00
_cell.angle_gamma   90.00
#
_symmetry.space_group_name_H-M   'P 1'
#
loop_
_entity.id
_entity.type
_entity.pdbx_description
1 polymer ?
#
loop_
_entity_poly.entity_id
_entity_poly.type
_entity_poly.pdbx_seq_one_letter_code
_entity_poly.pdbx_strand_id
1 'polypeptide(L)'
;MYKAKLIKGKNYHVMDKVFKIGEEQPVSRKLYLYLKQNEAFEVNEVQDKKNGGEEPTHYTEDQLKGMHKPDHETIISNLGGNPSHFKNADERIAFILNQQENSGE
;
A
#
# COMPACT_ATOMS: atom_id res chain seq x y z
N MET A 1 -2.78 -4.11 -5.60
CA MET A 1 -3.26 -5.31 -6.33
C MET A 1 -4.67 -5.10 -6.92
N TYR A 2 -5.02 -5.66 -8.08
CA TYR A 2 -6.40 -5.54 -8.60
C TYR A 2 -7.23 -6.77 -8.29
N LYS A 3 -8.51 -6.58 -7.96
CA LYS A 3 -9.44 -7.67 -7.71
C LYS A 3 -10.74 -7.48 -8.49
N ALA A 4 -11.37 -8.59 -8.83
CA ALA A 4 -12.65 -8.62 -9.50
C ALA A 4 -13.55 -9.69 -8.89
N LYS A 5 -14.83 -9.37 -8.75
CA LYS A 5 -15.87 -10.25 -8.21
C LYS A 5 -17.05 -10.26 -9.16
N LEU A 6 -17.52 -11.44 -9.52
CA LEU A 6 -18.75 -11.55 -10.30
C LEU A 6 -19.93 -11.26 -9.38
N ILE A 7 -20.79 -10.33 -9.78
CA ILE A 7 -22.00 -9.94 -9.03
C ILE A 7 -23.30 -10.26 -9.78
N LYS A 8 -23.20 -10.65 -11.06
CA LYS A 8 -24.34 -11.01 -11.90
C LYS A 8 -24.07 -12.28 -12.71
N GLY A 9 -24.99 -13.22 -12.68
CA GLY A 9 -24.86 -14.53 -13.35
C GLY A 9 -24.49 -15.66 -12.39
N LYS A 10 -24.15 -16.84 -12.93
CA LYS A 10 -23.68 -18.01 -12.14
C LYS A 10 -22.16 -18.17 -12.28
N ASN A 11 -21.71 -18.33 -13.53
CA ASN A 11 -20.29 -18.47 -13.90
C ASN A 11 -20.02 -17.60 -15.12
N TYR A 12 -18.84 -17.00 -15.22
CA TYR A 12 -18.43 -16.17 -16.35
C TYR A 12 -16.98 -16.45 -16.73
N HIS A 13 -16.76 -16.84 -17.99
CA HIS A 13 -15.42 -17.12 -18.53
C HIS A 13 -14.85 -15.84 -19.15
N VAL A 14 -13.71 -15.37 -18.65
CA VAL A 14 -12.98 -14.22 -19.20
C VAL A 14 -11.54 -14.62 -19.45
N MET A 15 -11.17 -14.69 -20.74
CA MET A 15 -9.87 -15.23 -21.17
C MET A 15 -9.65 -16.63 -20.57
N ASP A 16 -8.55 -16.83 -19.85
CA ASP A 16 -8.20 -18.09 -19.19
C ASP A 16 -8.70 -18.19 -17.74
N LYS A 17 -9.57 -17.27 -17.30
CA LYS A 17 -10.13 -17.24 -15.94
C LYS A 17 -11.62 -17.52 -15.92
N VAL A 18 -12.05 -18.26 -14.91
CA VAL A 18 -13.46 -18.53 -14.63
C VAL A 18 -13.84 -17.84 -13.33
N PHE A 19 -14.76 -16.89 -13.44
CA PHE A 19 -15.32 -16.18 -12.29
C PHE A 19 -16.62 -16.85 -11.87
N LYS A 20 -16.75 -17.16 -10.59
CA LYS A 20 -17.98 -17.63 -9.98
C LYS A 20 -18.67 -16.49 -9.24
N ILE A 21 -20.00 -16.53 -9.21
CA ILE A 21 -20.81 -15.54 -8.53
C ILE A 21 -20.39 -15.42 -7.06
N GLY A 22 -20.14 -14.18 -6.62
CA GLY A 22 -19.72 -13.90 -5.25
C GLY A 22 -18.25 -14.16 -4.93
N GLU A 23 -17.47 -14.75 -5.85
CA GLU A 23 -16.05 -15.05 -5.63
C GLU A 23 -15.17 -13.88 -6.08
N GLU A 24 -14.36 -13.35 -5.17
CA GLU A 24 -13.38 -12.30 -5.47
C GLU A 24 -12.04 -12.94 -5.85
N GLN A 25 -11.50 -12.57 -7.02
CA GLN A 25 -10.24 -13.10 -7.52
C GLN A 25 -9.25 -11.99 -7.88
N PRO A 26 -7.95 -12.19 -7.63
CA PRO A 26 -6.92 -11.26 -8.07
C PRO A 26 -6.79 -11.28 -9.60
N VAL A 27 -6.67 -10.09 -10.19
CA VAL A 27 -6.58 -9.91 -11.64
C VAL A 27 -5.45 -8.98 -12.01
N SER A 28 -5.00 -9.05 -13.26
CA SER A 28 -4.05 -8.08 -13.80
C SER A 28 -4.76 -6.76 -14.09
N ARG A 29 -3.99 -5.66 -14.18
CA ARG A 29 -4.52 -4.33 -14.54
C ARG A 29 -5.32 -4.33 -15.84
N LYS A 30 -4.85 -5.10 -16.84
CA LYS A 30 -5.53 -5.23 -18.14
C LYS A 30 -6.92 -5.85 -17.98
N LEU A 31 -7.03 -6.92 -17.19
CA LEU A 31 -8.31 -7.56 -16.91
C LEU A 31 -9.21 -6.65 -16.08
N TYR A 32 -8.66 -5.94 -15.08
CA TYR A 32 -9.40 -4.97 -14.28
C TYR A 32 -10.09 -3.91 -15.16
N LEU A 33 -9.35 -3.30 -16.10
CA LEU A 33 -9.90 -2.28 -17.00
C LEU A 33 -10.98 -2.85 -17.93
N TYR A 34 -10.79 -4.08 -18.39
CA TYR A 34 -11.77 -4.79 -19.23
C TYR A 34 -13.05 -5.09 -18.44
N LEU A 35 -12.92 -5.64 -17.23
CA LEU A 35 -14.04 -5.99 -16.37
C LEU A 35 -14.77 -4.77 -15.80
N LYS A 36 -14.08 -3.64 -15.64
CA LYS A 36 -14.67 -2.36 -15.19
C LYS A 36 -15.76 -1.86 -16.14
N GLN A 37 -15.69 -2.22 -17.42
CA GLN A 37 -16.69 -1.86 -18.41
C GLN A 37 -17.91 -2.81 -18.41
N ASN A 38 -17.88 -3.88 -17.61
CA ASN A 38 -18.91 -4.89 -17.57
C ASN A 38 -19.70 -4.82 -16.26
N GLU A 39 -21.00 -4.50 -16.37
CA GLU A 39 -21.93 -4.37 -15.23
C GLU A 39 -22.13 -5.67 -14.43
N ALA A 40 -21.70 -6.82 -14.97
CA ALA A 40 -21.76 -8.08 -14.26
C ALA A 40 -20.65 -8.25 -13.20
N PHE A 41 -19.65 -7.36 -13.20
CA PHE A 41 -18.48 -7.45 -12.35
C PHE A 41 -18.34 -6.22 -11.45
N GLU A 42 -18.02 -6.49 -10.19
CA GLU A 42 -17.51 -5.49 -9.26
C GLU A 42 -16.00 -5.59 -9.26
N VAL A 43 -15.32 -4.49 -9.60
CA VAL A 43 -13.86 -4.46 -9.65
C VAL A 43 -13.31 -3.43 -8.67
N ASN A 44 -12.43 -3.91 -7.80
CA ASN A 44 -11.83 -3.10 -6.76
C ASN A 44 -10.33 -3.00 -7.05
N GLU A 45 -9.84 -1.77 -7.21
CA GLU A 45 -8.41 -1.53 -7.06
C GLU A 45 -8.14 -1.58 -5.56
N VAL A 46 -7.62 -2.71 -5.10
CA VAL A 46 -6.91 -2.71 -3.83
C VAL A 46 -5.67 -1.91 -4.15
N GLN A 47 -5.73 -0.59 -3.96
CA GLN A 47 -4.50 0.13 -3.71
C GLN A 47 -3.84 -0.69 -2.61
N ASP A 48 -2.68 -1.27 -2.91
CA ASP A 48 -1.70 -1.44 -1.87
C ASP A 48 -1.42 -0.02 -1.41
N LYS A 49 -2.32 0.50 -0.59
CA LYS A 49 -1.96 1.15 0.63
C LYS A 49 -0.90 0.24 1.22
N LYS A 50 0.36 0.51 0.89
CA LYS A 50 1.44 0.43 1.85
C LYS A 50 1.08 1.39 3.00
N ASN A 51 0.01 1.05 3.73
CA ASN A 51 -0.59 1.71 4.87
C ASN A 51 -1.46 0.61 5.51
N GLY A 52 -0.78 -0.42 6.00
CA GLY A 52 -1.36 -1.70 6.40
C GLY A 52 -0.34 -2.84 6.50
N GLY A 53 0.91 -2.62 6.10
CA GLY A 53 2.00 -3.33 6.76
C GLY A 53 2.08 -2.78 8.18
N GLU A 54 2.24 -3.65 9.17
CA GLU A 54 2.86 -3.29 10.44
C GLU A 54 3.86 -2.16 10.20
N GLU A 55 3.76 -1.03 10.92
CA GLU A 55 4.76 0.03 10.80
C GLU A 55 6.13 -0.67 10.81
N PRO A 56 6.95 -0.54 9.73
CA PRO A 56 8.24 -1.18 9.71
C PRO A 56 8.94 -0.80 11.00
N THR A 57 9.20 -1.78 11.86
CA THR A 57 9.93 -1.53 13.12
C THR A 57 11.28 -0.88 12.81
N HIS A 58 11.82 -1.14 11.60
CA HIS A 58 12.98 -0.49 11.02
C HIS A 58 12.70 0.00 9.58
N TYR A 59 13.00 1.27 9.29
CA TYR A 59 13.03 1.84 7.95
C TYR A 59 14.47 1.81 7.40
N THR A 60 14.61 1.64 6.09
CA THR A 60 15.91 1.79 5.40
C THR A 60 16.07 3.18 4.81
N GLU A 61 17.31 3.62 4.58
CA GLU A 61 17.60 4.94 4.01
C GLU A 61 16.91 5.14 2.64
N ASP A 62 16.93 4.13 1.75
CA ASP A 62 16.27 4.20 0.44
C ASP A 62 14.75 4.36 0.54
N GLN A 63 14.12 3.69 1.52
CA GLN A 63 12.69 3.86 1.76
C GLN A 63 12.38 5.28 2.21
N LEU A 64 13.17 5.81 3.15
CA LEU A 64 12.98 7.14 3.66
C LEU A 64 13.29 8.22 2.60
N LYS A 65 14.30 8.03 1.73
CA LYS A 65 14.57 8.93 0.60
C LYS A 65 13.41 8.99 -0.40
N GLY A 66 12.65 7.91 -0.54
CA GLY A 66 11.46 7.85 -1.38
C GLY A 66 10.17 8.39 -0.73
N MET A 67 10.20 8.74 0.56
CA MET A 67 9.04 9.22 1.32
C MET A 67 8.90 10.74 1.26
N HIS A 68 7.67 11.23 1.40
CA HIS A 68 7.41 12.67 1.43
C HIS A 68 7.62 13.22 2.85
N LYS A 69 7.88 14.53 2.94
CA LYS A 69 7.98 15.28 4.19
C LYS A 69 6.94 14.86 5.25
N PRO A 70 5.62 14.88 4.99
CA PRO A 70 4.62 14.51 6.00
C PRO A 70 4.80 13.09 6.53
N ASP A 71 5.26 12.14 5.71
CA ASP A 71 5.50 10.76 6.15
C ASP A 71 6.66 10.70 7.15
N HIS A 72 7.75 11.43 6.90
CA HIS A 72 8.86 11.55 7.87
C HIS A 72 8.39 12.18 9.18
N GLU A 73 7.55 13.20 9.12
CA GLU A 73 7.07 13.90 10.31
C GLU A 73 6.19 13.00 11.20
N THR A 74 5.35 12.17 10.57
CA THR A 74 4.59 11.13 11.27
C THR A 74 5.51 10.11 11.95
N ILE A 75 6.51 9.58 11.24
CA ILE A 75 7.43 8.59 11.80
C ILE A 75 8.21 9.18 12.99
N ILE A 76 8.75 10.38 12.84
CA ILE A 76 9.46 11.08 13.92
C ILE A 76 8.58 11.26 15.15
N SER A 77 7.30 11.63 14.94
CA SER A 77 6.35 11.82 16.03
C SER A 77 6.03 10.50 16.75
N ASN A 78 5.88 9.41 16.00
CA ASN A 78 5.66 8.06 16.55
C ASN A 78 6.87 7.56 17.34
N LEU A 79 8.09 7.95 16.94
CA LEU A 79 9.34 7.69 17.66
C LEU A 79 9.57 8.61 18.86
N GLY A 80 8.64 9.52 19.17
CA GLY A 80 8.74 10.48 20.29
C GLY A 80 9.60 11.72 20.01
N GLY A 81 10.02 11.93 18.76
CA GLY A 81 10.77 13.12 18.32
C GLY A 81 9.85 14.27 17.89
N ASN A 82 10.43 15.48 17.80
CA ASN A 82 9.71 16.65 17.27
C ASN A 82 10.15 16.94 15.82
N PRO A 83 9.28 16.72 14.81
CA PRO A 83 9.63 16.93 13.40
C PRO A 83 9.99 18.38 13.04
N SER A 84 9.53 19.35 13.84
CA SER A 84 9.78 20.78 13.62
C SER A 84 11.25 21.17 13.87
N HIS A 85 12.04 20.31 14.53
CA HIS A 85 13.46 20.57 14.78
C HIS A 85 14.34 20.32 13.55
N PHE A 86 13.83 19.62 12.53
CA PHE A 86 14.59 19.23 11.35
C PHE A 86 14.24 20.09 10.14
N LYS A 87 15.27 20.66 9.52
CA LYS A 87 15.15 21.64 8.41
C LYS A 87 15.05 20.96 7.06
N ASN A 88 15.73 19.83 6.88
CA ASN A 88 15.81 19.10 5.62
C ASN A 88 15.39 17.62 5.79
N ALA A 89 15.28 16.90 4.67
CA ALA A 89 14.94 15.49 4.69
C ALA A 89 16.08 14.66 5.30
N ASP A 90 17.34 14.93 4.96
CA ASP A 90 18.49 14.14 5.44
C ASP A 90 18.59 14.09 6.98
N GLU A 91 18.35 15.22 7.65
CA GLU A 91 18.29 15.32 9.11
C GLU A 91 17.16 14.46 9.71
N ARG A 92 16.00 14.43 9.05
CA ARG A 92 14.86 13.59 9.46
C ARG A 92 15.17 12.11 9.28
N ILE A 93 15.75 11.75 8.14
CA ILE A 93 16.14 10.37 7.80
C ILE A 93 17.17 9.85 8.80
N ALA A 94 18.20 10.63 9.09
CA ALA A 94 19.25 10.27 10.05
C ALA A 94 18.68 10.05 11.46
N PHE A 95 17.76 10.91 11.92
CA PHE A 95 17.09 10.74 13.22
C PHE A 95 16.28 9.45 13.28
N ILE A 96 15.48 9.17 12.25
CA ILE A 96 14.64 7.97 12.17
C ILE A 96 15.52 6.71 12.25
N LEU A 97 16.59 6.64 11.45
CA LEU A 97 17.51 5.50 11.44
C LEU A 97 18.16 5.29 12.83
N ASN A 98 18.66 6.36 13.45
CA ASN A 98 19.34 6.29 14.74
C ASN A 98 18.39 5.86 15.88
N GLN A 99 17.17 6.39 15.90
CA GLN A 99 16.19 6.10 16.94
C GLN A 99 15.64 4.67 16.83
N GLN A 100 15.56 4.14 15.61
CA GLN A 100 15.18 2.74 15.36
C GLN A 100 16.24 1.76 15.83
N GLU A 101 17.54 2.04 15.65
CA GLU A 101 18.63 1.21 16.17
C GLU A 101 18.65 1.11 17.71
N ASN A 102 18.21 2.17 18.39
CA ASN A 102 18.24 2.27 19.85
C ASN A 102 17.01 1.65 20.55
N SER A 103 16.03 1.17 19.78
CA SER A 103 14.80 0.54 20.29
C SER A 103 14.89 -1.00 20.35
N GLY A 104 16.07 -1.56 20.08
CA GLY A 104 16.34 -3.00 19.99
C GLY A 104 17.14 -3.61 21.15
N GLU A 105 17.39 -2.88 22.23
CA GLU A 105 18.04 -3.39 23.48
C GLU A 105 17.05 -3.63 24.62
#